data_AF-A0A4Z1F4S3-F1
#
_entry.id   AF-A0A4Z1F4S3-F1
#
_cell.length_a   1.000
_cell.length_b   1.000
_cell.length_c   1.000
_cell.angle_alpha   90.00
_cell.angle_beta   90.00
_cell.angle_gamma   90.00
#
_symmetry.space_group_name_H-M   'P 1'
#
loop_
_entity.id
_entity.type
_entity.pdbx_description
1 polymer ?
#
loop_
_entity_poly.entity_id
_entity_poly.type
_entity_poly.pdbx_seq_one_letter_code
_entity_poly.pdbx_strand_id
1 'polypeptide(L)'
;MNQYLDFWNFMTYDFSEIDISYYIAQGIASDKIVLGIPIYKRSFEKTNELGQSFQGVGQGTWESGVYNYKALPLLGATEVYDESIGTSYSWDTSKKEIISYDNPLVAVQKGKWIQSMNLGDAMW
;
A
#
# COMPACT_ATOMS: atom_id res chain seq x y z
N MET A 1 -5.89 20.15 19.11
CA MET A 1 -5.24 20.28 17.79
C MET A 1 -6.22 20.05 16.63
N ASN A 2 -7.19 19.12 16.75
CA ASN A 2 -8.21 18.84 15.71
C ASN A 2 -9.15 20.02 15.34
N GLN A 3 -9.32 21.02 16.22
CA GLN A 3 -10.27 22.13 15.99
C GLN A 3 -9.89 23.10 14.85
N TYR A 4 -8.68 22.98 14.29
CA TYR A 4 -8.17 23.89 13.23
C TYR A 4 -7.90 23.16 11.90
N LEU A 5 -8.25 21.87 11.80
CA LEU A 5 -7.99 21.06 10.62
C LEU A 5 -9.32 20.57 10.02
N ASP A 6 -9.44 20.71 8.70
CA ASP A 6 -10.61 20.23 7.95
C ASP A 6 -10.60 18.70 7.86
N PHE A 7 -9.44 18.12 7.52
CA PHE A 7 -9.21 16.67 7.43
C PHE A 7 -7.75 16.30 7.70
N TRP A 8 -7.52 15.03 8.02
CA TRP A 8 -6.21 14.43 8.27
C TRP A 8 -5.88 13.45 7.16
N ASN A 9 -4.83 13.73 6.38
CA ASN A 9 -4.29 12.80 5.39
C ASN A 9 -3.33 11.82 6.08
N PHE A 10 -3.77 10.58 6.26
CA PHE A 10 -2.94 9.54 6.83
C PHE A 10 -2.14 8.85 5.74
N MET A 11 -0.83 9.02 5.77
CA MET A 11 0.10 8.36 4.85
C MET A 11 0.25 6.88 5.24
N THR A 12 -0.75 6.06 4.94
CA THR A 12 -0.76 4.60 5.22
C THR A 12 0.08 3.79 4.22
N TYR A 13 1.17 4.38 3.76
CA TYR A 13 2.14 3.81 2.84
C TYR A 13 3.55 3.91 3.42
N ASP A 14 4.51 3.19 2.84
CA ASP A 14 5.90 3.10 3.32
C ASP A 14 6.12 2.41 4.69
N PHE A 15 5.20 1.52 5.05
CA PHE A 15 5.24 0.62 6.20
C PHE A 15 5.38 1.33 7.55
N SER A 16 4.25 1.82 8.06
CA SER A 16 3.97 1.84 9.50
C SER A 16 2.55 1.34 9.73
N GLU A 17 2.35 0.50 10.76
CA GLU A 17 1.01 0.17 11.26
C GLU A 17 0.40 1.45 11.85
N ILE A 18 -0.28 2.24 11.01
CA ILE A 18 -1.11 3.33 11.49
C ILE A 18 -2.43 2.69 11.95
N ASP A 19 -2.58 2.52 13.25
CA ASP A 19 -3.86 2.14 13.82
C ASP A 19 -4.80 3.36 13.82
N ILE A 20 -5.65 3.44 12.80
CA ILE A 20 -6.69 4.46 12.69
C ILE A 20 -7.60 4.45 13.93
N SER A 21 -7.78 3.28 14.57
CA SER A 21 -8.57 3.14 15.81
C SER A 21 -7.96 3.94 16.96
N TYR A 22 -6.64 4.05 17.04
CA TYR A 22 -5.97 4.88 18.05
C TYR A 22 -6.35 6.35 17.89
N TYR A 23 -6.32 6.89 16.67
CA TYR A 23 -6.65 8.29 16.42
C TYR A 23 -8.13 8.60 16.67
N ILE A 24 -9.00 7.66 16.32
CA ILE A 24 -10.42 7.74 16.67
C ILE A 24 -10.58 7.75 18.21
N ALA A 25 -9.87 6.88 18.93
CA ALA A 25 -9.90 6.85 20.39
C ALA A 25 -9.34 8.12 21.04
N GLN A 26 -8.42 8.83 20.37
CA GLN A 26 -7.93 10.15 20.79
C GLN A 26 -8.87 11.32 20.44
N GLY A 27 -10.05 11.03 19.86
CA GLY A 27 -11.09 12.03 19.59
C GLY A 27 -11.02 12.67 18.19
N ILE A 28 -10.30 12.07 17.25
CA ILE A 28 -10.41 12.45 15.83
C ILE A 28 -11.68 11.80 15.28
N ALA A 29 -12.60 12.60 14.76
CA ALA A 29 -13.80 12.09 14.11
C ALA A 29 -13.42 11.29 12.85
N SER A 30 -14.04 10.11 12.67
CA SER A 30 -13.67 9.18 11.59
C SER A 30 -13.84 9.80 10.20
N ASP A 31 -14.89 10.60 10.01
CA ASP A 31 -15.22 11.32 8.77
C ASP A 31 -14.22 12.44 8.42
N LYS A 32 -13.31 12.78 9.33
CA LYS A 32 -12.17 13.68 9.08
C LYS A 32 -10.88 12.94 8.72
N ILE A 33 -10.87 11.61 8.72
CA ILE A 33 -9.70 10.79 8.41
C ILE A 33 -9.75 10.40 6.94
N VAL A 34 -8.71 10.77 6.17
CA VAL A 34 -8.54 10.43 4.77
C VAL A 34 -7.42 9.40 4.64
N LEU A 35 -7.72 8.26 4.00
CA LEU A 35 -6.81 7.12 3.90
C LEU A 35 -5.87 7.27 2.70
N GLY A 36 -4.55 7.32 2.93
CA GLY A 36 -3.53 7.40 1.88
C GLY A 36 -3.23 6.05 1.22
N ILE A 37 -3.50 5.93 -0.07
CA ILE A 37 -3.35 4.73 -0.90
C ILE A 37 -2.21 4.97 -1.90
N PRO A 38 -1.08 4.25 -1.82
CA PRO A 38 0.07 4.56 -2.66
C PRO A 38 -0.18 4.26 -4.15
N ILE A 39 0.09 5.23 -5.04
CA ILE A 39 0.17 4.97 -6.49
C ILE A 39 1.59 4.58 -6.94
N TYR A 40 2.48 4.22 -6.02
CA TYR A 40 3.84 3.78 -6.31
C TYR A 40 4.13 2.42 -5.68
N LYS A 41 5.28 1.84 -6.02
CA LYS A 41 5.64 0.45 -5.70
C LYS A 41 7.02 0.41 -5.15
N ARG A 42 7.29 -0.62 -4.35
CA ARG A 42 8.62 -0.94 -3.86
C ARG A 42 9.00 -2.34 -4.30
N SER A 43 10.15 -2.46 -4.94
CA SER A 43 10.73 -3.75 -5.33
C SER A 43 11.80 -4.22 -4.35
N PHE A 44 11.90 -5.53 -4.23
CA PHE A 44 12.82 -6.25 -3.37
C PHE A 44 13.42 -7.39 -4.18
N GLU A 45 14.73 -7.35 -4.42
CA GLU A 45 15.44 -8.37 -5.18
C GLU A 45 16.15 -9.37 -4.26
N LYS A 46 16.50 -10.54 -4.82
CA LYS A 46 17.22 -11.61 -4.13
C LYS A 46 16.54 -12.04 -2.83
N THR A 47 15.21 -11.97 -2.81
CA THR A 47 14.39 -12.53 -1.75
C THR A 47 13.90 -13.93 -2.15
N ASN A 48 13.56 -14.79 -1.19
CA ASN A 48 13.01 -16.12 -1.49
C ASN A 48 11.48 -16.14 -1.45
N GLU A 49 10.85 -15.25 -0.69
CA GLU A 49 9.39 -15.13 -0.51
C GLU A 49 9.06 -13.80 0.19
N LEU A 50 7.77 -13.51 0.34
CA LEU A 50 7.29 -12.34 1.06
C LEU A 50 7.69 -12.42 2.55
N GLY A 51 8.16 -11.31 3.13
CA GLY A 51 8.54 -11.25 4.55
C GLY A 51 9.93 -11.79 4.88
N GLN A 52 10.70 -12.28 3.90
CA GLN A 52 12.08 -12.70 4.08
C GLN A 52 13.09 -11.57 3.83
N SER A 53 14.33 -11.82 4.25
CA SER A 53 15.48 -11.01 3.89
C SER A 53 15.64 -10.86 2.37
N PHE A 54 15.98 -9.66 1.93
CA PHE A 54 16.23 -9.31 0.54
C PHE A 54 17.59 -8.62 0.40
N GLN A 55 18.11 -8.50 -0.82
CA GLN A 55 19.32 -7.75 -1.11
C GLN A 55 19.16 -6.90 -2.36
N GLY A 56 18.99 -5.60 -2.15
CA GLY A 56 18.82 -4.63 -3.22
C GLY A 56 17.35 -4.46 -3.61
N VAL A 57 17.07 -3.32 -4.25
CA VAL A 57 15.73 -2.96 -4.71
C VAL A 57 15.64 -2.98 -6.24
N GLY A 58 16.73 -3.36 -6.92
CA GLY A 58 16.78 -3.39 -8.37
C GLY A 58 16.74 -2.01 -9.02
N GLN A 59 16.33 -2.02 -10.28
CA GLN A 59 16.06 -0.81 -11.06
C GLN A 59 14.72 -0.19 -10.66
N GLY A 60 14.27 0.80 -11.41
CA GLY A 60 12.91 1.28 -11.37
C GLY A 60 12.60 2.08 -12.60
N THR A 61 11.37 2.59 -12.70
CA THR A 61 10.97 3.40 -13.85
C THR A 61 11.54 4.81 -13.79
N TRP A 62 11.67 5.37 -12.59
CA TRP A 62 12.16 6.74 -12.38
C TRP A 62 13.23 6.82 -11.30
N GLU A 63 13.12 5.97 -10.28
CA GLU A 63 14.05 5.86 -9.17
C GLU A 63 14.29 4.39 -8.88
N SER A 64 15.50 4.00 -8.47
CA SER A 64 15.80 2.62 -8.11
C SER A 64 14.84 2.11 -7.04
N GLY A 65 14.21 0.97 -7.28
CA GLY A 65 13.21 0.41 -6.38
C GLY A 65 11.77 0.82 -6.65
N VAL A 66 11.53 1.77 -7.56
CA VAL A 66 10.19 2.36 -7.77
C VAL A 66 9.71 2.21 -9.20
N TYR A 67 8.61 1.49 -9.39
CA TYR A 67 8.00 1.24 -10.69
C TYR A 67 6.72 2.05 -10.92
N ASN A 68 6.40 2.35 -12.18
CA ASN A 68 5.09 2.87 -12.57
C ASN A 68 4.00 1.79 -12.46
N TYR A 69 2.76 2.18 -12.12
CA TYR A 69 1.67 1.21 -11.93
C TYR A 69 1.31 0.55 -13.25
N LYS A 70 1.19 1.38 -14.29
CA LYS A 70 0.93 0.96 -15.67
C LYS A 70 1.97 0.00 -16.27
N ALA A 71 3.11 -0.21 -15.60
CA ALA A 71 4.15 -1.13 -16.06
C ALA A 71 4.06 -2.50 -15.38
N LEU A 72 3.12 -2.70 -14.45
CA LEU A 72 3.01 -3.91 -13.65
C LEU A 72 1.78 -4.77 -14.02
N PRO A 73 1.84 -6.09 -13.81
CA PRO A 73 3.02 -6.85 -13.40
C PRO A 73 4.09 -6.90 -14.50
N LEU A 74 5.38 -6.99 -14.11
CA LEU A 74 6.46 -7.16 -15.07
C LEU A 74 6.34 -8.52 -15.78
N LEU A 75 6.84 -8.60 -17.02
CA LEU A 75 6.85 -9.85 -17.77
C LEU A 75 7.62 -10.95 -17.00
N GLY A 76 6.96 -12.09 -16.81
CA GLY A 76 7.49 -13.24 -16.06
C GLY A 76 7.08 -13.26 -14.58
N ALA A 77 6.51 -12.17 -14.05
CA ALA A 77 5.99 -12.12 -12.69
C ALA A 77 4.51 -12.55 -12.65
N THR A 78 4.12 -13.17 -11.53
CA THR A 78 2.72 -13.49 -11.22
C THR A 78 2.21 -12.51 -10.18
N GLU A 79 1.06 -11.87 -10.43
CA GLU A 79 0.39 -11.05 -9.43
C GLU A 79 -0.32 -11.93 -8.40
N VAL A 80 -0.14 -11.59 -7.12
CA VAL A 80 -0.72 -12.26 -5.96
C VAL A 80 -1.55 -11.22 -5.20
N TYR A 81 -2.76 -11.60 -4.83
CA TYR A 81 -3.66 -10.83 -3.97
C TYR A 81 -3.91 -11.61 -2.68
N ASP A 82 -3.61 -11.00 -1.54
CA ASP A 82 -3.90 -11.53 -0.22
C ASP A 82 -5.08 -10.75 0.38
N GLU A 83 -6.28 -11.33 0.25
CA GLU A 83 -7.52 -10.77 0.76
C GLU A 83 -7.53 -10.64 2.30
N SER A 84 -6.81 -11.52 3.01
CA SER A 84 -6.87 -11.56 4.47
C SER A 84 -6.31 -10.30 5.13
N ILE A 85 -5.30 -9.70 4.48
CA ILE A 85 -4.63 -8.48 4.92
C ILE A 85 -4.84 -7.31 3.96
N GLY A 86 -5.53 -7.53 2.84
CA GLY A 86 -5.82 -6.50 1.84
C GLY A 86 -4.59 -5.92 1.16
N THR A 87 -3.71 -6.81 0.70
CA THR A 87 -2.47 -6.43 0.02
C THR A 87 -2.31 -7.19 -1.29
N SER A 88 -1.48 -6.66 -2.18
CA SER A 88 -1.06 -7.37 -3.39
C SER A 88 0.41 -7.12 -3.68
N TYR A 89 0.99 -8.04 -4.47
CA TYR A 89 2.36 -7.95 -4.93
C TYR A 89 2.54 -8.80 -6.19
N SER A 90 3.56 -8.53 -6.99
CA SER A 90 3.99 -9.46 -8.04
C SER A 90 5.23 -10.23 -7.61
N TRP A 91 5.31 -11.50 -7.99
CA TRP A 91 6.43 -12.39 -7.71
C TRP A 91 7.01 -12.99 -8.99
N ASP A 92 8.30 -12.75 -9.23
CA ASP A 92 9.09 -13.41 -10.26
C ASP A 92 10.06 -14.39 -9.60
N THR A 93 9.75 -15.69 -9.68
CA THR A 93 10.58 -16.76 -9.08
C THR A 93 11.94 -16.90 -9.74
N SER A 94 12.06 -16.56 -11.02
CA SER A 94 13.30 -16.70 -11.78
C SER A 94 14.28 -15.57 -11.44
N LYS A 95 13.76 -14.35 -11.31
CA LYS A 95 14.54 -13.18 -10.89
C LYS A 95 14.68 -13.05 -9.37
N LYS A 96 13.88 -13.80 -8.60
CA LYS A 96 13.76 -13.65 -7.15
C LYS A 96 13.40 -12.21 -6.75
N GLU A 97 12.40 -11.65 -7.44
CA GLU A 97 11.95 -10.27 -7.29
C GLU A 97 10.49 -10.20 -6.83
N ILE A 98 10.25 -9.48 -5.73
CA ILE A 98 8.91 -9.09 -5.27
C ILE A 98 8.73 -7.60 -5.54
N ILE A 99 7.58 -7.23 -6.09
CA ILE A 99 7.15 -5.83 -6.20
C ILE A 99 5.83 -5.67 -5.45
N SER A 100 5.82 -4.89 -4.37
CA SER A 100 4.62 -4.63 -3.55
C SER A 100 3.84 -3.43 -4.07
N TYR A 101 2.53 -3.60 -4.28
CA TYR A 101 1.63 -2.57 -4.81
C TYR A 101 0.16 -2.92 -4.67
N ASP A 102 -0.72 -1.91 -4.71
CA ASP A 102 -2.17 -2.13 -4.74
C ASP A 102 -2.66 -2.38 -6.17
N ASN A 103 -3.24 -3.56 -6.41
CA ASN A 103 -3.99 -3.85 -7.62
C ASN A 103 -5.46 -3.40 -7.47
N PRO A 104 -6.31 -3.53 -8.50
CA PRO A 104 -7.69 -3.07 -8.42
C PRO A 104 -8.51 -3.78 -7.33
N LEU A 105 -8.20 -5.03 -7.00
CA LEU A 105 -8.89 -5.77 -5.94
C LEU A 105 -8.60 -5.17 -4.56
N VAL A 106 -7.33 -4.83 -4.29
CA VAL A 106 -6.94 -4.13 -3.06
C VAL A 106 -7.58 -2.75 -3.00
N ALA A 107 -7.61 -1.99 -4.10
CA ALA A 107 -8.28 -0.70 -4.14
C ALA A 107 -9.78 -0.80 -3.78
N VAL A 108 -10.47 -1.81 -4.32
CA VAL A 108 -11.87 -2.09 -3.98
C VAL A 108 -12.02 -2.47 -2.51
N GLN A 109 -11.14 -3.31 -1.97
CA GLN A 109 -11.18 -3.71 -0.57
C GLN A 109 -10.96 -2.53 0.38
N LYS A 110 -9.97 -1.67 0.09
CA LYS A 110 -9.73 -0.43 0.84
C LYS A 110 -10.92 0.52 0.76
N GLY A 111 -11.56 0.64 -0.41
CA GLY A 111 -12.80 1.42 -0.57
C GLY A 111 -13.95 0.89 0.32
N LYS A 112 -14.14 -0.43 0.38
CA LYS A 112 -15.11 -1.05 1.30
C LYS A 112 -14.75 -0.80 2.77
N TRP A 113 -13.47 -0.86 3.10
CA TRP A 113 -12.98 -0.62 4.45
C TRP A 113 -13.21 0.84 4.91
N ILE A 114 -12.89 1.82 4.05
CA ILE A 114 -13.21 3.25 4.23
C ILE A 114 -14.69 3.45 4.56
N GLN A 115 -15.58 2.83 3.77
CA GLN A 115 -17.03 2.90 4.02
C GLN A 115 -17.42 2.26 5.36
N SER A 116 -16.88 1.08 5.66
CA SER A 116 -17.19 0.36 6.91
C SER A 116 -16.76 1.10 8.17
N MET A 117 -15.67 1.87 8.08
CA MET A 117 -15.09 2.65 9.16
C MET A 117 -15.59 4.10 9.20
N ASN A 118 -16.50 4.48 8.30
CA ASN A 118 -17.01 5.84 8.14
C ASN A 118 -15.87 6.87 8.04
N LEU A 119 -14.85 6.55 7.22
CA LEU A 119 -13.74 7.46 6.94
C LEU A 119 -14.15 8.53 5.91
N GLY A 120 -13.43 9.65 5.92
CA GLY A 120 -13.75 10.82 5.11
C GLY A 120 -13.59 10.62 3.61
N ASP A 121 -12.46 10.04 3.17
CA ASP A 121 -12.20 9.70 1.76
C ASP A 121 -10.92 8.84 1.61
N ALA A 122 -10.53 8.58 0.37
CA ALA A 122 -9.19 8.14 -0.03
C ALA A 122 -8.36 9.31 -0.59
N MET A 123 -7.06 9.25 -0.35
CA MET A 123 -6.03 10.11 -0.96
C MET A 123 -4.99 9.21 -1.64
N TRP A 124 -4.36 9.69 -2.72
CA TRP A 124 -3.42 8.91 -3.53
C TRP A 124 -2.11 9.64 -3.81
#